data_AF-A0A923M9R6-F1
#
_entry.id   AF-A0A923M9R6-F1
#
_cell.length_a   1.000
_cell.length_b   1.000
_cell.length_c   1.000
_cell.angle_alpha   90.00
_cell.angle_beta   90.00
_cell.angle_gamma   90.00
#
_symmetry.space_group_name_H-M   'P 1'
#
loop_
_entity.id
_entity.type
_entity.pdbx_description
1 polymer ?
#
loop_
_entity_poly.entity_id
_entity_poly.type
_entity_poly.pdbx_seq_one_letter_code
_entity_poly.pdbx_strand_id
1 'polypeptide(L)' 'MQVTAAEAESRFDHFCFQAKSEPIIVEKDGRPDVVMLSYEEYLALISSAEPDAPDSYPSQG' A
#
# COMPACT_ATOMS: atom_id res chain seq x y z
N MET A 1 -8.82 -5.75 5.57
CA MET A 1 -9.05 -5.75 7.04
C MET A 1 -8.52 -4.47 7.70
N GLN A 2 -9.03 -4.04 8.87
CA GLN A 2 -8.50 -2.89 9.65
C GLN A 2 -8.14 -3.33 11.07
N VAL A 3 -6.99 -2.91 11.57
CA VAL A 3 -6.45 -3.30 12.90
C VAL A 3 -5.85 -2.10 13.61
N THR A 4 -5.80 -2.12 14.93
CA THR A 4 -5.11 -1.05 15.68
C THR A 4 -3.59 -1.24 15.66
N ALA A 5 -2.84 -0.17 15.85
CA ALA A 5 -1.39 -0.21 15.99
C ALA A 5 -0.93 -1.17 17.10
N ALA A 6 -1.67 -1.23 18.21
CA ALA A 6 -1.39 -2.14 19.32
C ALA A 6 -1.60 -3.62 18.92
N GLU A 7 -2.64 -3.91 18.14
CA GLU A 7 -2.85 -5.26 17.62
C GLU A 7 -1.78 -5.64 16.61
N ALA A 8 -1.44 -4.72 15.69
CA ALA A 8 -0.38 -4.89 14.71
C ALA A 8 0.96 -5.19 15.38
N GLU A 9 1.29 -4.51 16.48
CA GLU A 9 2.48 -4.77 17.29
C GLU A 9 2.44 -6.16 17.94
N SER A 10 1.33 -6.49 18.61
CA SER A 10 1.20 -7.75 19.34
C SER A 10 1.16 -8.99 18.44
N ARG A 11 0.72 -8.85 17.18
CA ARG A 11 0.50 -9.96 16.25
C ARG A 11 1.13 -9.71 14.88
N PHE A 12 2.29 -9.04 14.88
CA PHE A 12 2.97 -8.65 13.65
C PHE A 12 3.17 -9.80 12.66
N ASP A 13 3.64 -10.96 13.11
CA ASP A 13 3.84 -12.15 12.26
C ASP A 13 2.55 -12.63 11.58
N HIS A 14 1.42 -12.64 12.31
CA HIS A 14 0.13 -13.06 11.79
C HIS A 14 -0.36 -12.11 10.70
N PHE A 15 -0.30 -10.81 10.97
CA PHE A 15 -0.71 -9.80 10.01
C PHE A 15 0.24 -9.69 8.82
N CYS A 16 1.53 -9.97 9.00
CA CYS A 16 2.47 -10.05 7.88
C CYS A 16 2.14 -11.22 6.94
N PHE A 17 1.77 -12.39 7.49
CA PHE A 17 1.30 -13.50 6.67
C PHE A 17 0.00 -13.17 5.94
N GLN A 18 -0.96 -12.55 6.62
CA GLN A 18 -2.24 -12.17 6.03
C GLN A 18 -2.10 -11.04 5.00
N ALA A 19 -1.21 -10.08 5.23
CA ALA A 19 -0.87 -8.98 4.31
C ALA A 19 -0.38 -9.46 2.93
N LYS A 20 0.07 -10.72 2.84
CA LYS A 20 0.43 -11.34 1.55
C LYS A 20 -0.77 -11.66 0.68
N SER A 21 -1.94 -11.88 1.28
CA SER A 21 -3.18 -12.22 0.58
C SER A 21 -4.15 -11.04 0.50
N GLU A 22 -4.22 -10.20 1.53
CA GLU A 22 -5.09 -9.01 1.54
C GLU A 22 -4.40 -7.81 2.20
N PRO A 23 -4.59 -6.58 1.71
CA PRO A 23 -4.07 -5.39 2.36
C PRO A 23 -4.75 -5.14 3.72
N ILE A 24 -3.93 -4.77 4.71
CA ILE A 24 -4.37 -4.49 6.08
C ILE A 24 -4.10 -3.04 6.40
N ILE A 25 -5.12 -2.32 6.86
CA ILE A 25 -4.98 -0.93 7.30
C ILE A 25 -4.71 -0.94 8.80
N VAL A 26 -3.61 -0.31 9.20
CA VAL A 26 -3.26 -0.14 10.61
C VAL A 26 -3.68 1.26 11.04
N GLU A 27 -4.48 1.30 12.10
CA GLU A 27 -5.01 2.53 12.68
C GLU A 27 -4.21 2.95 13.90
N LYS A 28 -3.93 4.24 13.99
CA LYS A 28 -3.32 4.89 15.13
C LYS A 28 -4.21 6.03 15.58
N ASP A 29 -4.53 6.08 16.88
CA ASP A 29 -5.43 7.08 17.47
C ASP A 29 -6.80 7.17 16.76
N GLY A 30 -7.32 6.03 16.30
CA GLY A 30 -8.62 5.93 15.62
C GLY A 30 -8.63 6.48 14.18
N ARG A 31 -7.45 6.60 13.55
CA ARG A 31 -7.32 6.98 12.15
C ARG A 31 -6.40 6.01 11.40
N PRO A 32 -6.66 5.73 10.12
CA PRO A 32 -5.74 4.96 9.29
C PRO A 32 -4.41 5.71 9.18
N ASP A 33 -3.33 5.05 9.60
CA ASP A 33 -1.98 5.62 9.64
C ASP A 33 -1.09 4.98 8.57
N VAL A 34 -1.10 3.65 8.48
CA VAL A 34 -0.31 2.90 7.49
C VAL A 34 -1.10 1.74 6.90
N VAL A 35 -0.66 1.26 5.73
CA VAL A 35 -1.18 0.05 5.08
C VAL A 35 -0.08 -1.00 4.96
N MET A 36 -0.37 -2.22 5.37
CA MET A 36 0.49 -3.38 5.19
C MET A 36 -0.02 -4.18 3.99
N LEU A 37 0.89 -4.45 3.05
CA LEU A 37 0.61 -5.26 1.87
C LEU A 37 1.86 -6.06 1.50
N SER A 38 1.70 -7.02 0.59
CA SER A 38 2.81 -7.78 0.05
C SER A 38 3.77 -6.86 -0.72
N TYR A 39 5.04 -7.25 -0.78
CA TYR A 39 6.01 -6.54 -1.60
C TYR A 39 5.64 -6.54 -3.08
N GLU A 40 5.06 -7.63 -3.58
CA GLU A 40 4.60 -7.75 -4.97
C GLU A 40 3.47 -6.78 -5.29
N GLU A 41 2.47 -6.67 -4.41
CA GLU A 41 1.39 -5.67 -4.54
C GLU A 41 1.94 -4.25 -4.48
N TYR A 42 2.94 -3.99 -3.63
CA TYR A 42 3.57 -2.68 -3.55
C TYR A 42 4.26 -2.34 -4.86
N LEU A 43 4.98 -3.29 -5.46
CA LEU A 43 5.62 -3.12 -6.77
C LEU A 43 4.60 -2.89 -7.89
N ALA A 44 3.47 -3.60 -7.88
CA ALA A 44 2.39 -3.40 -8.84
C ALA A 44 1.76 -2.00 -8.71
N LEU A 45 1.55 -1.52 -7.48
CA LEU A 45 1.03 -0.19 -7.21
C LEU A 45 1.97 0.91 -7.70
N ILE A 46 3.28 0.84 -7.40
CA ILE A 46 4.24 1.85 -7.85
C ILE A 46 4.43 1.84 -9.38
N SER A 47 4.31 0.66 -10.02
CA SER A 47 4.41 0.54 -11.48
C SER A 47 3.16 1.08 -12.17
N SER A 48 1.98 0.92 -11.57
CA SER A 48 0.74 1.51 -12.07
C SER A 48 0.62 3.00 -11.75
N ALA A 49 1.40 3.51 -10.81
CA ALA A 49 1.45 4.92 -10.42
C ALA A 49 2.51 5.72 -11.20
N GLU A 50 3.15 5.12 -12.22
CA GLU A 50 3.92 5.90 -13.19
C GLU A 50 3.01 7.03 -13.70
N PRO A 51 3.40 8.31 -13.50
CA PRO A 51 2.59 9.42 -13.93
C PRO A 51 2.42 9.29 -15.43
N ASP A 52 1.16 9.38 -15.89
CA ASP A 52 0.81 9.62 -17.28
C ASP A 52 1.87 10.54 -17.89
N ALA A 53 2.76 9.96 -18.69
CA ALA A 53 3.82 10.70 -19.33
C ALA A 53 3.10 11.82 -20.09
N PRO A 54 3.42 13.11 -19.85
CA PRO A 54 2.72 14.17 -20.53
C PRO A 54 2.85 13.94 -22.03
N ASP A 55 1.70 13.62 -22.60
CA ASP A 55 1.35 13.53 -24.00
C ASP A 55 2.30 14.39 -24.85
N SER A 56 3.05 13.71 -25.70
CA SER A 56 3.52 14.17 -27.00
C SER A 56 3.41 15.69 -27.21
N TYR A 57 4.49 16.43 -27.01
CA TYR A 57 4.62 17.72 -27.68
C TYR A 57 4.62 17.45 -29.20
N PRO A 58 3.64 17.93 -29.99
CA PRO A 58 3.78 17.88 -31.42
C PRO A 58 4.93 18.80 -31.80
N SER A 59 6.01 18.21 -32.33
CA SER A 59 7.04 18.91 -33.07
C SER A 59 6.40 19.61 -34.26
N GLN A 60 5.98 20.87 -34.10
CA GLN A 60 5.70 21.75 -35.23
C GLN A 60 7.03 22.11 -35.89
N GLY A 61 7.07 21.90 -37.20
CA GLY A 61 8.24 22.10 -38.07
C GLY A 61 8.47 23.54 -38.50
#